data_AF-A0A7X6SVD2-F1
#
_entry.id   AF-A0A7X6SVD2-F1
#
_cell.length_a   1.000
_cell.length_b   1.000
_cell.length_c   1.000
_cell.angle_alpha   90.00
_cell.angle_beta   90.00
_cell.angle_gamma   90.00
#
_symmetry.space_group_name_H-M   'P 1'
#
loop_
_entity.id
_entity.type
_entity.pdbx_description
1 polymer ?
#
loop_
_entity_poly.entity_id
_entity_poly.type
_entity_poly.pdbx_seq_one_letter_code
_entity_poly.pdbx_strand_id
1 'polypeptide(L)'
;MSALVDVPGLLVGHASLGDTGVTAVVAESPAGMVAGVDVRGGGPGTRETDLLEPHNTVERVHAIVLAGGSAFGLAAADGAMRELERAGRGFPVLGEGRPGPRVPIVPA
;
A
#
# COMPACT_ATOMS: atom_id res chain seq x y z
N MET A 1 -15.21 19.20 10.45
CA MET A 1 -15.29 18.11 9.46
C MET A 1 -14.11 17.22 9.73
N SER A 2 -14.33 15.91 9.91
CA SER A 2 -13.25 14.97 10.20
C SER A 2 -12.82 14.22 8.94
N ALA A 3 -11.53 13.99 8.77
CA ALA A 3 -10.92 13.33 7.61
C ALA A 3 -9.97 12.22 8.06
N LEU A 4 -9.62 11.30 7.15
CA LEU A 4 -8.69 10.20 7.45
C LEU A 4 -7.33 10.70 7.94
N VAL A 5 -6.87 11.85 7.40
CA VAL A 5 -5.61 12.50 7.78
C VAL A 5 -5.62 13.10 9.19
N ASP A 6 -6.77 13.13 9.87
CA ASP A 6 -6.82 13.50 11.29
C ASP A 6 -6.21 12.39 12.18
N VAL A 7 -6.03 11.17 11.64
CA VAL A 7 -5.29 10.09 12.29
C VAL A 7 -3.79 10.34 12.09
N PRO A 8 -3.01 10.59 13.17
CA PRO A 8 -1.58 10.86 13.05
C PRO A 8 -0.83 9.69 12.39
N GLY A 9 0.16 10.02 11.57
CA GLY A 9 0.98 9.02 10.89
C GLY A 9 0.40 8.49 9.58
N LEU A 10 -0.74 9.00 9.11
CA LEU A 10 -1.31 8.70 7.79
C LEU A 10 -1.23 9.91 6.86
N LEU A 11 -0.73 9.66 5.65
CA LEU A 11 -0.72 10.60 4.54
C LEU A 11 -1.69 10.11 3.46
N VAL A 12 -2.30 11.02 2.72
CA VAL A 12 -3.18 10.70 1.59
C VAL A 12 -2.78 11.52 0.38
N GLY A 13 -2.67 10.85 -0.78
CA GLY A 13 -2.37 11.48 -2.07
C GLY A 13 -3.37 11.06 -3.13
N HIS A 14 -3.66 11.96 -4.06
CA HIS A 14 -4.58 11.72 -5.18
C HIS A 14 -3.94 12.15 -6.51
N ALA A 15 -4.16 11.37 -7.56
CA ALA A 15 -3.86 11.75 -8.94
C ALA A 15 -5.05 11.38 -9.82
N SER A 16 -5.54 12.32 -10.62
CA SER A 16 -6.71 12.13 -11.49
C SER A 16 -6.33 12.29 -12.96
N LEU A 17 -6.97 11.50 -13.82
CA LEU A 17 -6.88 11.60 -15.28
C LEU A 17 -8.28 11.42 -15.86
N GLY A 18 -8.95 12.53 -16.19
CA GLY A 18 -10.33 12.49 -16.68
C GLY A 18 -11.29 11.90 -15.65
N ASP A 19 -11.95 10.81 -16.00
CA ASP A 19 -12.91 10.07 -15.17
C ASP A 19 -12.26 8.89 -14.40
N THR A 20 -10.93 8.74 -14.46
CA THR A 20 -10.17 7.77 -13.69
C THR A 20 -9.14 8.45 -12.78
N GLY A 21 -8.50 7.66 -11.91
CA GLY A 21 -7.47 8.16 -11.01
C GLY A 21 -7.01 7.12 -9.99
N VAL A 22 -6.10 7.56 -9.12
CA VAL A 22 -5.52 6.77 -8.05
C VAL A 22 -5.56 7.58 -6.76
N THR A 23 -5.93 6.92 -5.67
CA THR A 23 -5.74 7.40 -4.30
C THR A 23 -4.77 6.48 -3.59
N ALA A 24 -3.78 7.06 -2.91
CA ALA A 24 -2.85 6.32 -2.06
C ALA A 24 -3.00 6.77 -0.61
N VAL A 25 -3.20 5.82 0.30
CA VAL A 25 -3.02 6.02 1.73
C VAL A 25 -1.62 5.52 2.07
N VAL A 26 -0.77 6.38 2.61
CA VAL A 26 0.65 6.11 2.80
C VAL A 26 0.98 6.27 4.27
N ALA A 27 1.68 5.29 4.85
CA ALA A 27 2.20 5.45 6.20
C ALA A 27 3.19 6.63 6.22
N GLU A 28 3.19 7.46 7.24
CA GLU A 28 4.24 8.48 7.40
C GLU A 28 5.56 7.83 7.83
N SER A 29 5.47 6.81 8.70
CA SER A 29 6.64 6.06 9.16
C SER A 29 7.25 5.20 8.04
N PRO A 30 8.60 5.18 7.90
CA PRO A 30 9.29 4.23 7.04
C PRO A 30 9.01 2.76 7.40
N ALA A 31 8.70 2.49 8.67
CA ALA A 31 8.35 1.15 9.15
C ALA A 31 6.96 0.67 8.67
N GLY A 32 6.16 1.53 8.02
CA GLY A 32 4.82 1.19 7.58
C GLY A 32 3.77 1.24 8.70
N MET A 33 2.56 0.79 8.37
CA MET A 33 1.40 0.71 9.25
C MET A 33 0.87 -0.72 9.31
N VAL A 34 0.31 -1.12 10.46
CA VAL A 34 -0.41 -2.40 10.59
C VAL A 34 -1.67 -2.34 9.75
N ALA A 35 -1.98 -3.41 9.02
CA ALA A 35 -3.18 -3.49 8.19
C ALA A 35 -3.77 -4.90 8.19
N GLY A 36 -5.06 -4.98 7.86
CA GLY A 36 -5.81 -6.20 7.57
C GLY A 36 -6.84 -5.88 6.47
N VAL A 37 -7.42 -6.90 5.84
CA VAL A 37 -8.38 -6.72 4.74
C VAL A 37 -9.57 -7.67 4.85
N ASP A 38 -10.74 -7.19 4.40
CA ASP A 38 -11.96 -7.99 4.26
C ASP A 38 -12.60 -7.68 2.89
N VAL A 39 -12.59 -8.67 1.99
CA VAL A 39 -13.11 -8.55 0.61
C VAL A 39 -14.47 -9.23 0.52
N ARG A 40 -15.54 -8.43 0.44
CA ARG A 40 -16.93 -8.93 0.53
C ARG A 40 -17.70 -8.99 -0.79
N GLY A 41 -17.17 -8.37 -1.84
CA GLY A 41 -17.81 -8.36 -3.16
C GLY A 41 -17.55 -9.66 -3.95
N GLY A 42 -18.50 -10.09 -4.78
CA GLY A 42 -18.38 -11.33 -5.56
C GLY A 42 -17.48 -11.26 -6.81
N GLY A 43 -16.98 -10.07 -7.18
CA GLY A 43 -16.08 -9.86 -8.32
C GLY A 43 -14.89 -8.98 -7.95
N PRO A 44 -13.99 -9.43 -7.06
CA PRO A 44 -12.87 -8.62 -6.62
C PRO A 44 -11.78 -8.50 -7.70
N GLY A 45 -11.15 -7.34 -7.76
CA GLY A 45 -9.87 -7.15 -8.43
C GLY A 45 -8.91 -6.59 -7.39
N THR A 46 -8.04 -7.43 -6.86
CA THR A 46 -7.16 -7.08 -5.73
C THR A 46 -5.73 -7.50 -6.00
N ARG A 47 -4.82 -6.92 -5.22
CA ARG A 47 -3.39 -7.24 -5.17
C ARG A 47 -2.95 -7.38 -3.72
N GLU A 48 -2.10 -8.39 -3.47
CA GLU A 48 -1.40 -8.61 -2.19
C GLU A 48 -2.30 -8.81 -0.96
N THR A 49 -3.58 -9.13 -1.15
CA THR A 49 -4.53 -9.38 -0.05
C THR A 49 -4.15 -10.55 0.83
N ASP A 50 -3.58 -11.62 0.26
CA ASP A 50 -3.14 -12.79 1.03
C ASP A 50 -2.05 -12.45 2.06
N LEU A 51 -1.19 -11.44 1.79
CA LEU A 51 -0.14 -11.02 2.74
C LEU A 51 -0.70 -10.41 4.02
N LEU A 52 -1.94 -9.92 3.99
CA LEU A 52 -2.62 -9.27 5.12
C LEU A 52 -3.30 -10.27 6.07
N GLU A 53 -3.24 -11.56 5.76
CA GLU A 53 -3.72 -12.59 6.67
C GLU A 53 -2.88 -12.59 7.97
N PRO A 54 -3.49 -12.56 9.17
CA PRO A 54 -2.76 -12.38 10.43
C PRO A 54 -1.69 -13.43 10.76
N HIS A 55 -1.73 -14.58 10.10
CA HIS A 55 -0.77 -15.68 10.30
C HIS A 55 0.47 -15.58 9.39
N ASN A 56 0.49 -14.63 8.45
CA ASN A 56 1.61 -14.40 7.55
C ASN A 56 2.68 -13.50 8.19
N THR A 57 3.87 -13.52 7.59
CA THR A 57 5.06 -12.85 8.14
C THR A 57 5.08 -11.34 7.95
N VAL A 58 4.21 -10.80 7.09
CA VAL A 58 4.14 -9.38 6.79
C VAL A 58 3.17 -8.71 7.76
N GLU A 59 3.72 -8.01 8.75
CA GLU A 59 2.91 -7.31 9.77
C GLU A 59 2.50 -5.90 9.35
N ARG A 60 3.20 -5.31 8.36
CA ARG A 60 3.07 -3.90 8.00
C ARG A 60 3.08 -3.66 6.50
N VAL A 61 2.20 -2.76 6.07
CA VAL A 61 2.13 -2.23 4.71
C VAL A 61 2.65 -0.80 4.65
N HIS A 62 3.12 -0.41 3.47
CA HIS A 62 3.79 0.89 3.28
C HIS A 62 2.86 1.91 2.64
N ALA A 63 1.94 1.42 1.80
CA ALA A 63 0.82 2.16 1.27
C ALA A 63 -0.35 1.22 0.97
N ILE A 64 -1.55 1.77 0.80
CA ILE A 64 -2.72 1.11 0.21
C ILE A 64 -3.14 1.94 -1.00
N VAL A 65 -3.37 1.29 -2.13
CA VAL A 65 -3.73 1.94 -3.40
C VAL A 65 -5.18 1.65 -3.75
N LEU A 66 -5.94 2.70 -4.07
CA LEU A 66 -7.28 2.59 -4.64
C LEU A 66 -7.23 3.16 -6.05
N ALA A 67 -7.54 2.36 -7.06
CA ALA A 67 -7.40 2.75 -8.46
C ALA A 67 -8.68 2.54 -9.26
N GLY A 68 -8.98 3.50 -10.14
CA GLY A 68 -9.91 3.28 -11.25
C GLY A 68 -9.29 2.36 -12.32
N GLY A 69 -10.07 2.00 -13.34
CA GLY A 69 -9.58 1.15 -14.45
C GLY A 69 -9.72 -0.36 -14.23
N SER A 70 -10.49 -0.79 -13.21
CA SER A 70 -10.74 -2.21 -12.91
C SER A 70 -9.43 -3.00 -12.72
N ALA A 71 -9.36 -4.27 -13.13
CA ALA A 71 -8.17 -5.11 -12.99
C ALA A 71 -6.90 -4.51 -13.62
N PHE A 72 -7.00 -3.73 -14.71
CA PHE A 72 -5.85 -3.05 -15.30
C PHE A 72 -5.31 -1.93 -14.39
N GLY A 73 -6.19 -1.31 -13.59
CA GLY A 73 -5.84 -0.28 -12.62
C GLY A 73 -4.90 -0.75 -11.52
N LEU A 74 -4.85 -2.06 -11.23
CA LEU A 74 -3.95 -2.64 -10.23
C LEU A 74 -2.46 -2.39 -10.57
N ALA A 75 -2.13 -2.09 -11.83
CA ALA A 75 -0.79 -1.67 -12.23
C ALA A 75 -0.33 -0.36 -11.55
N ALA A 76 -1.26 0.45 -11.02
CA ALA A 76 -0.92 1.65 -10.25
C ALA A 76 -0.10 1.33 -8.98
N ALA A 77 -0.29 0.14 -8.40
CA ALA A 77 0.47 -0.32 -7.24
C ALA A 77 1.98 -0.42 -7.56
N ASP A 78 2.37 -0.77 -8.79
CA ASP A 78 3.78 -0.85 -9.19
C ASP A 78 4.46 0.52 -9.12
N GLY A 79 3.74 1.59 -9.50
CA GLY A 79 4.24 2.96 -9.38
C GLY A 79 4.48 3.36 -7.93
N ALA A 80 3.54 3.02 -7.04
CA ALA A 80 3.69 3.25 -5.60
C ALA A 80 4.85 2.44 -5.00
N MET A 81 5.00 1.17 -5.39
CA MET A 81 6.14 0.34 -4.98
C MET A 81 7.47 0.97 -5.41
N ARG A 82 7.61 1.37 -6.68
CA ARG A 82 8.86 2.00 -7.17
C ARG A 82 9.22 3.26 -6.41
N GLU A 83 8.24 4.09 -6.08
CA GLU A 83 8.50 5.31 -5.32
C GLU A 83 8.90 5.01 -3.86
N LEU A 84 8.24 4.05 -3.22
CA LEU A 84 8.59 3.61 -1.86
C LEU A 84 9.97 2.95 -1.83
N GLU A 85 10.29 2.11 -2.80
CA GLU A 85 11.62 1.49 -2.96
C GLU A 85 12.71 2.56 -3.11
N ARG A 86 12.48 3.56 -3.99
CA ARG A 86 13.38 4.71 -4.19
C ARG A 86 13.58 5.51 -2.90
N ALA A 87 12.54 5.61 -2.07
CA ALA A 87 12.59 6.25 -0.76
C ALA A 87 13.23 5.36 0.32
N GLY A 88 13.69 4.14 0.00
CA GLY A 88 14.26 3.19 0.96
C GLY A 88 13.23 2.62 1.94
N ARG A 89 11.95 2.58 1.55
CA ARG A 89 10.83 2.16 2.38
C ARG A 89 10.32 0.80 1.91
N GLY A 90 10.28 -0.16 2.82
CA GLY A 90 9.88 -1.53 2.48
C GLY A 90 10.26 -2.52 3.55
N PHE A 91 9.70 -3.72 3.43
CA PHE A 91 10.04 -4.89 4.23
C PHE A 91 11.52 -5.24 4.04
N PRO A 92 12.33 -5.27 5.11
CA PRO A 92 13.75 -5.61 5.02
C PRO A 92 13.93 -7.12 4.84
N VAL A 93 14.21 -7.57 3.61
CA VAL A 93 14.23 -9.00 3.27
C VAL A 93 15.26 -9.79 4.09
N LEU A 94 16.38 -9.17 4.47
CA LEU A 94 17.44 -9.79 5.26
C LEU A 94 17.32 -9.52 6.77
N GLY A 95 16.23 -8.87 7.21
CA GLY A 95 16.02 -8.41 8.58
C GLY A 95 16.47 -6.97 8.83
N GLU A 96 15.90 -6.35 9.86
CA GLU A 96 16.20 -4.96 10.22
C GLU A 96 17.68 -4.77 10.60
N GLY A 97 18.22 -3.59 10.24
CA GLY A 97 19.62 -3.23 10.48
C GLY A 97 20.66 -3.93 9.60
N ARG A 98 20.26 -4.87 8.72
CA ARG A 98 21.16 -5.47 7.73
C ARG A 98 21.05 -4.74 6.40
N PRO A 99 22.18 -4.41 5.74
CA PRO A 99 22.14 -3.87 4.39
C PRO A 99 21.57 -4.94 3.44
N GLY A 100 20.60 -4.55 2.61
CA GLY A 100 19.90 -5.48 1.72
C GLY A 100 18.70 -4.83 1.03
N PRO A 101 18.03 -5.59 0.14
CA PRO A 101 16.84 -5.09 -0.54
C PRO A 101 15.70 -4.85 0.46
N ARG A 102 14.93 -3.78 0.20
CA ARG A 102 13.65 -3.51 0.87
C ARG A 102 12.54 -3.67 -0.15
N VAL A 103 11.53 -4.48 0.19
CA VAL A 103 10.39 -4.75 -0.69
C VAL A 103 9.16 -4.03 -0.13
N PRO A 104 8.67 -2.97 -0.77
CA PRO A 104 7.44 -2.32 -0.38
C PRO A 104 6.27 -3.31 -0.46
N ILE A 105 5.38 -3.25 0.51
CA ILE A 105 4.12 -4.01 0.53
C ILE A 105 3.00 -3.01 0.28
N VAL A 106 2.30 -3.19 -0.85
CA VAL A 106 1.31 -2.22 -1.36
C VAL A 106 0.06 -2.94 -1.86
N PRO A 107 -0.88 -3.26 -0.95
CA PRO A 107 -2.18 -3.80 -1.33
C PRO A 107 -2.96 -2.82 -2.21
N ALA A 108 -3.74 -3.37 -3.15
CA ALA A 108 -4.62 -2.61 -4.04
C ALA A 108 -5.92 -3.37 -4.34
#